data_AF-A0A0B7B2N0-F1
#
_entry.id   AF-A0A0B7B2N0-F1
#
_cell.length_a   1.000
_cell.length_b   1.000
_cell.length_c   1.000
_cell.angle_alpha   90.00
_cell.angle_beta   90.00
_cell.angle_gamma   90.00
#
_symmetry.space_group_name_H-M   'P 1'
#
loop_
_entity.id
_entity.type
_entity.pdbx_description
1 polymer ?
#
loop_
_entity_poly.entity_id
_entity_poly.type
_entity_poly.pdbx_seq_one_letter_code
_entity_poly.pdbx_strand_id
1 'polypeptide(L)'
;LMLRFRGNLVIDGGKPFDEEEWTSITVGGNTVLCQGPCSRCQMICMDQETALKSREPLRTLGVWRGKKVRMWAVNLLLGQFTQA
;
A
#
# COMPACT_ATOMS: atom_id res chain seq x y z
N LEU A 1 13.03 -2.81 -4.33
CA LEU A 1 12.29 -2.47 -3.08
C LEU A 1 10.77 -2.45 -3.24
N MET A 2 10.22 -1.79 -4.27
CA MET A 2 8.77 -1.65 -4.49
C MET A 2 7.98 -2.97 -4.46
N LEU A 3 8.55 -4.04 -5.02
CA LEU A 3 7.94 -5.37 -5.04
C LEU A 3 7.59 -5.93 -3.63
N ARG A 4 8.33 -5.51 -2.59
CA ARG A 4 8.10 -5.96 -1.19
C ARG A 4 6.79 -5.42 -0.62
N PHE A 5 6.28 -4.31 -1.15
CA PHE A 5 5.07 -3.67 -0.65
C PHE A 5 3.78 -4.29 -1.19
N ARG A 6 3.87 -5.16 -2.22
CA ARG A 6 2.73 -5.88 -2.82
C ARG A 6 1.55 -4.95 -3.17
N GLY A 7 1.86 -3.80 -3.75
CA GLY A 7 0.85 -2.88 -4.26
C GLY A 7 0.21 -3.44 -5.53
N ASN A 8 -1.12 -3.38 -5.60
CA ASN A 8 -1.85 -3.74 -6.82
C ASN A 8 -1.89 -2.58 -7.83
N LEU A 9 -1.82 -1.35 -7.32
CA LEU A 9 -1.76 -0.12 -8.12
C LEU A 9 -0.54 0.67 -7.65
N VAL A 10 0.36 0.97 -8.57
CA VAL A 10 1.54 1.80 -8.34
C VAL A 10 1.39 3.01 -9.23
N ILE A 11 1.33 4.19 -8.61
CA ILE A 11 1.20 5.47 -9.30
C ILE A 11 2.57 6.14 -9.20
N ASP A 12 3.07 6.62 -10.33
CA ASP A 12 4.29 7.42 -10.40
C ASP A 12 3.92 8.90 -10.54
N GLY A 13 4.70 9.74 -9.87
CA GLY A 13 4.39 11.17 -9.70
C GLY A 13 3.48 11.47 -8.50
N GLY A 14 3.48 12.74 -8.09
CA GLY A 14 2.77 13.21 -6.89
C GLY A 14 3.72 13.64 -5.76
N LYS A 15 3.16 14.18 -4.69
CA LYS A 15 3.92 14.49 -3.47
C LYS A 15 4.09 13.20 -2.65
N PRO A 16 5.18 13.08 -1.87
CA PRO A 16 5.28 11.98 -0.92
C PRO A 16 4.06 11.97 0.02
N PHE A 17 3.40 10.81 0.12
CA PHE A 17 2.25 10.57 1.01
C PHE A 17 0.94 11.27 0.63
N ASP A 18 0.84 11.81 -0.60
CA ASP A 18 -0.40 12.39 -1.12
C ASP A 18 -1.54 11.35 -1.12
N GLU A 19 -1.20 10.07 -1.20
CA GLU A 19 -2.15 8.96 -1.16
C GLU A 19 -2.91 8.80 0.15
N GLU A 20 -2.46 9.43 1.24
CA GLU A 20 -3.15 9.39 2.54
C GLU A 20 -4.44 10.21 2.56
N GLU A 21 -4.56 11.20 1.68
CA GLU A 21 -5.73 12.08 1.57
C GLU A 21 -6.75 11.57 0.55
N TRP A 22 -6.44 10.51 -0.19
CA TRP A 22 -7.28 10.02 -1.27
C TRP A 22 -8.49 9.25 -0.75
N THR A 23 -9.69 9.68 -1.12
CA THR A 23 -10.93 8.93 -0.81
C THR A 23 -11.27 7.91 -1.90
N SER A 24 -10.99 8.24 -3.16
CA SER A 24 -11.27 7.40 -4.33
C SER A 24 -10.34 7.71 -5.49
N ILE A 25 -9.98 6.70 -6.27
CA ILE A 25 -9.16 6.83 -7.48
C ILE A 25 -9.96 6.28 -8.66
N THR A 26 -10.01 7.02 -9.77
CA THR A 26 -10.66 6.54 -11.01
C THR A 26 -9.60 6.25 -12.06
N VAL A 27 -9.56 5.01 -12.57
CA VAL A 27 -8.63 4.58 -13.61
C VAL A 27 -9.42 3.91 -14.73
N GLY A 28 -9.39 4.49 -15.93
CA GLY A 28 -10.02 3.90 -17.13
C GLY A 28 -11.53 3.66 -17.00
N GLY A 29 -12.24 4.46 -16.18
CA GLY A 29 -13.68 4.32 -15.93
C GLY A 29 -14.05 3.47 -14.71
N ASN A 30 -13.08 2.82 -14.07
CA ASN A 30 -13.30 2.07 -12.83
C ASN A 30 -12.91 2.93 -11.62
N THR A 31 -13.82 3.05 -10.65
CA THR A 31 -13.57 3.79 -9.41
C THR A 31 -13.20 2.82 -8.29
N VAL A 32 -12.05 3.04 -7.68
CA VAL A 32 -11.56 2.26 -6.53
C VAL A 32 -11.64 3.14 -5.28
N LEU A 33 -12.36 2.65 -4.27
CA LEU A 33 -12.46 3.33 -2.98
C LEU A 33 -11.25 3.02 -2.12
N CYS A 34 -10.72 4.05 -1.47
CA CYS A 34 -9.57 3.90 -0.62
C CYS A 34 -10.03 3.76 0.84
N GLN A 35 -9.83 2.57 1.41
CA GLN A 35 -10.37 2.21 2.74
C GLN A 35 -9.51 2.66 3.93
N GLY A 36 -8.46 3.45 3.70
CA GLY A 36 -7.61 3.95 4.76
C GLY A 36 -6.28 3.22 4.92
N PRO A 37 -5.50 3.60 5.95
CA PRO A 37 -4.13 3.18 6.09
C PRO A 37 -4.05 1.78 6.76
N CYS A 38 -3.42 0.82 6.08
CA CYS A 38 -3.29 -0.57 6.52
C CYS A 38 -2.05 -0.76 7.41
N SER A 39 -2.22 -1.37 8.58
CA SER A 39 -1.09 -1.78 9.41
C SER A 39 -0.33 -2.93 8.76
N ARG A 40 0.93 -2.71 8.37
CA ARG A 40 1.72 -3.74 7.69
C ARG A 40 2.32 -4.74 8.67
N CYS A 41 2.28 -6.01 8.29
CA CYS A 41 2.94 -7.11 8.98
C CYS A 41 4.40 -7.28 8.50
N GLN A 42 5.16 -8.20 9.13
CA GLN A 42 6.56 -8.49 8.80
C GLN A 42 6.82 -8.96 7.37
N MET A 43 5.78 -9.21 6.56
CA MET A 43 5.92 -9.64 5.16
C MET A 43 6.75 -8.70 4.31
N ILE A 44 6.74 -7.38 4.58
CA ILE A 44 7.54 -6.41 3.82
C ILE A 44 9.05 -6.52 4.11
N CYS A 45 9.44 -7.20 5.18
CA CYS A 45 10.83 -7.41 5.56
C CYS A 45 11.42 -8.72 5.03
N MET A 46 10.64 -9.49 4.27
CA MET A 46 11.13 -10.66 3.56
C MET A 46 11.78 -10.22 2.25
N ASP A 47 12.98 -10.71 2.00
CA ASP A 47 13.61 -10.65 0.70
C ASP A 47 12.95 -11.68 -0.23
N GLN A 48 12.47 -11.26 -1.40
CA GLN A 48 11.76 -12.15 -2.31
C GLN A 48 12.69 -13.05 -3.13
N GLU A 49 13.96 -12.69 -3.27
CA GLU A 49 14.94 -13.48 -4.03
C GLU A 49 15.63 -14.49 -3.11
N THR A 50 15.99 -14.07 -1.90
CA THR A 50 16.75 -14.91 -0.96
C THR A 50 15.90 -15.58 0.11
N ALA A 51 14.60 -15.22 0.21
CA ALA A 51 13.70 -15.62 1.29
C ALA A 51 14.20 -15.24 2.71
N LEU A 52 15.25 -14.42 2.81
CA LEU A 52 15.83 -14.02 4.08
C LEU A 52 14.95 -12.95 4.74
N LYS A 53 14.74 -13.14 6.03
CA LYS A 53 14.02 -12.18 6.87
C LYS A 53 15.00 -11.13 7.40
N SER A 54 14.71 -9.86 7.17
CA SER A 54 15.42 -8.76 7.82
C SER A 54 14.49 -7.98 8.77
N ARG A 55 15.05 -6.99 9.49
CA ARG A 55 14.25 -6.06 10.31
C ARG A 55 13.84 -4.81 9.52
N GLU A 56 14.46 -4.60 8.37
CA GLU A 56 14.15 -3.52 7.44
C GLU A 56 13.11 -4.00 6.42
N PRO A 57 12.19 -3.15 5.95
CA PRO A 57 12.10 -1.70 6.11
C PRO A 57 11.22 -1.24 7.30
N LEU A 58 10.66 -2.15 8.09
CA LEU A 58 9.73 -1.77 9.19
C LEU A 58 10.40 -0.89 10.25
N ARG A 59 11.68 -1.10 10.54
CA ARG A 59 12.42 -0.31 11.52
C ARG A 59 12.59 1.15 11.05
N THR A 60 13.11 1.38 9.85
CA THR A 60 13.22 2.73 9.30
C THR A 60 11.87 3.43 9.18
N LEU A 61 10.83 2.72 8.72
CA LEU A 61 9.48 3.28 8.61
C LEU A 61 8.87 3.65 9.98
N GLY A 62 9.14 2.86 11.02
CA GLY A 62 8.70 3.15 12.38
C GLY A 62 9.38 4.38 12.99
N VAL A 63 10.68 4.54 12.74
CA VAL A 63 11.45 5.72 13.18
C VAL A 63 10.98 6.98 12.45
N TRP A 64 10.81 6.92 11.13
CA TRP A 64 10.36 8.06 10.33
C TRP A 64 8.93 8.52 10.64
N ARG A 65 8.02 7.59 10.96
CA ARG A 65 6.61 7.93 11.23
C ARG A 65 6.28 8.19 12.70
N GLY A 66 7.17 7.85 13.64
CA GLY A 66 6.92 8.00 15.09
C GLY A 66 5.72 7.21 15.64
N LYS A 67 5.09 6.36 14.82
CA LYS A 67 3.88 5.55 15.11
C LYS A 67 3.95 4.23 14.33
N LYS A 68 3.10 3.27 14.69
CA LYS A 68 2.96 1.97 13.98
C LYS A 68 2.79 2.23 12.48
N VAL A 69 3.64 1.61 11.65
CA VAL A 69 3.70 1.82 10.20
C VAL A 69 2.36 1.46 9.59
N ARG A 70 1.57 2.48 9.25
CA ARG A 70 0.40 2.32 8.42
C ARG A 70 0.78 2.79 7.03
N MET A 71 0.63 1.89 6.06
CA MET A 71 0.86 2.19 4.65
C MET A 71 -0.48 2.10 3.95
N TRP A 72 -0.73 2.96 2.97
CA TRP A 72 -1.98 2.93 2.26
C TRP A 72 -2.12 1.61 1.51
N ALA A 73 -3.17 0.86 1.83
CA ALA A 73 -3.57 -0.28 1.03
C ALA A 73 -4.84 0.12 0.32
N VAL A 74 -4.75 0.33 -0.99
CA VAL A 74 -5.94 0.41 -1.82
C VAL A 74 -6.49 -1.01 -1.90
N ASN A 75 -7.52 -1.29 -1.10
CA ASN A 75 -8.25 -2.53 -1.25
C ASN A 75 -9.13 -2.36 -2.49
N LEU A 76 -8.88 -3.17 -3.52
CA LEU A 76 -9.78 -3.27 -4.67
C LEU A 76 -11.04 -3.99 -4.17
N LEU A 77 -11.92 -3.26 -3.49
CA LEU A 77 -13.32 -3.62 -3.51
C LEU A 77 -13.77 -3.37 -4.95
N LEU A 78 -13.67 -4.41 -5.79
CA LEU A 78 -14.45 -4.51 -7.02
C LEU A 78 -15.92 -4.65 -6.61
N GLY A 79 -16.46 -3.60 -6.00
CA GLY A 79 -17.88 -3.46 -5.76
C GLY A 79 -18.51 -3.09 -7.08
N GLN A 80 -19.25 -4.04 -7.63
CA GLN A 80 -20.17 -3.93 -8.77
C GLN A 80 -19.64 -4.38 -10.14
N PHE A 81 -19.07 -5.58 -10.20
CA PHE A 81 -19.28 -6.48 -11.35
C PHE A 81 -20.14 -7.68 -10.95
N THR A 82 -21.39 -7.41 -10.57
CA THR A 82 -22.52 -8.33 -10.79
C THR A 82 -23.75 -7.44 -11.00
N GLN A 83 -24.24 -7.44 -12.24
CA GLN A 83 -25.39 -6.72 -12.78
C GLN A 83 -26.72 -7.07 -12.08
N ALA A 84 -27.69 -6.17 -12.29
CA ALA A 84 -29.11 -6.39 -12.61
C ALA A 84 -29.79 -7.70 -12.16
#